data_AF-A0A2V9DZX3-F1
#
_entry.id   AF-A0A2V9DZX3-F1
#
_cell.length_a   1.000
_cell.length_b   1.000
_cell.length_c   1.000
_cell.angle_alpha   90.00
_cell.angle_beta   90.00
_cell.angle_gamma   90.00
#
_symmetry.space_group_name_H-M   'P 1'
#
loop_
_entity.id
_entity.type
_entity.pdbx_description
1 polymer ?
#
loop_
_entity_poly.entity_id
_entity_poly.type
_entity_poly.pdbx_seq_one_letter_code
_entity_poly.pdbx_strand_id
1 'polypeptide(L)'
;MFVKPEPVLFTFHKIREQSEHGNAAAWRALLDFYGPVFFRLLEIHGAIRRQEASPIVKKMLAELTANGFERLRTTSRQSEREFLGDLRARLLEMAPEASTSENSQVPASGAFEPEKVAKLLDGVPLLHKEMLFFKLAGYTENTLERLMRISPRVAEKAFERLAAEYQAARSTEQDRCPWPAAWLAFLKHARSLKTEHCIPAHEIVRIHDGQVSWYEKEPVEKHVSGCLHCLEAWAGLREVGYWRRAADPLSSAEIERLLEVIPVEKPAAKKSFFQRLRS
;
A
#
# COMPACT_ATOMS: atom_id res chain seq x y z
N MET A 1 6.00 37.72 23.36
CA MET A 1 5.50 37.60 21.98
C MET A 1 5.32 36.12 21.68
N PHE A 2 4.07 35.64 21.60
CA PHE A 2 3.79 34.28 21.15
C PHE A 2 3.93 34.29 19.62
N VAL A 3 5.05 33.80 19.11
CA VAL A 3 5.18 33.47 17.69
C VAL A 3 4.18 32.36 17.44
N LYS A 4 3.06 32.67 16.77
CA LYS A 4 2.19 31.63 16.22
C LYS A 4 3.08 30.78 15.32
N PRO A 5 3.17 29.45 15.53
CA PRO A 5 3.92 28.62 14.60
C PRO A 5 3.33 28.86 13.21
N GLU A 6 4.17 29.28 12.27
CA GLU A 6 3.76 29.44 10.88
C GLU A 6 3.17 28.12 10.40
N PRO A 7 2.07 28.16 9.61
CA PRO A 7 1.51 26.95 9.03
C PRO A 7 2.58 26.28 8.16
N VAL A 8 3.15 25.19 8.67
CA VAL A 8 4.14 24.41 7.92
C VAL A 8 3.38 23.62 6.86
N LEU A 9 3.50 24.04 5.61
CA LEU A 9 3.11 23.22 4.47
C LEU A 9 4.03 21.98 4.45
N PHE A 10 3.47 20.81 4.74
CA PHE A 10 4.17 19.55 4.62
C PHE A 10 4.00 18.99 3.21
N THR A 11 5.03 19.12 2.38
CA THR A 11 5.15 18.34 1.14
C THR A 11 5.72 16.96 1.45
N PHE A 12 5.48 15.96 0.59
CA PHE A 12 6.07 14.63 0.76
C PHE A 12 7.59 14.69 0.95
N HIS A 13 8.29 15.45 0.11
CA HIS A 13 9.76 15.60 0.21
C HIS A 13 10.19 16.12 1.58
N LYS A 14 9.50 17.13 2.12
CA LYS A 14 9.80 17.70 3.44
C LYS A 14 9.48 16.73 4.57
N ILE A 15 8.36 16.00 4.48
CA ILE A 15 8.01 14.96 5.46
C ILE A 15 9.10 13.89 5.49
N ARG A 16 9.51 13.37 4.32
CA ARG A 16 10.52 12.30 4.20
C ARG A 16 11.87 12.76 4.75
N GLU A 17 12.38 13.88 4.24
CA GLU A 17 13.66 14.45 4.65
C GLU A 17 13.72 14.71 6.16
N GLN A 18 12.69 15.33 6.74
CA GLN A 18 12.70 15.61 8.18
C GLN A 18 12.49 14.35 9.03
N SER A 19 11.77 13.35 8.51
CA SER A 19 11.60 12.05 9.17
C SER A 19 12.93 11.28 9.27
N GLU A 20 13.83 11.40 8.28
CA GLU A 20 15.19 10.81 8.31
C GLU A 20 16.06 11.36 9.44
N HIS A 21 15.73 12.55 9.94
CA HIS A 21 16.41 13.20 11.07
C HIS A 21 15.68 12.99 12.39
N GLY A 22 14.68 12.11 12.46
CA GLY A 22 13.92 11.84 13.69
C GLY A 22 12.99 13.00 14.11
N ASN A 23 12.63 13.92 13.21
CA ASN A 23 11.76 15.03 13.57
C ASN A 23 10.34 14.57 13.92
N ALA A 24 9.90 14.83 15.16
CA ALA A 24 8.60 14.38 15.65
C ALA A 24 7.39 14.96 14.89
N ALA A 25 7.48 16.19 14.38
CA ALA A 25 6.39 16.81 13.62
C ALA A 25 6.27 16.20 12.22
N ALA A 26 7.40 15.88 11.59
CA ALA A 26 7.43 15.20 10.30
C ALA A 26 6.89 13.77 10.40
N TRP A 27 7.28 13.01 11.43
CA TRP A 27 6.72 11.66 11.66
C TRP A 27 5.22 11.69 11.96
N ARG A 28 4.75 12.69 12.72
CA ARG A 28 3.30 12.89 12.90
C ARG A 28 2.60 13.19 11.58
N ALA A 29 3.15 14.06 10.74
CA ALA A 29 2.61 14.34 9.42
C ALA A 29 2.63 13.08 8.52
N LEU A 30 3.70 12.28 8.54
CA LEU A 30 3.78 11.01 7.82
C LEU A 30 2.64 10.08 8.22
N LEU A 31 2.41 9.90 9.53
CA LEU A 31 1.34 9.04 10.03
C LEU A 31 -0.06 9.60 9.75
N ASP A 32 -0.22 10.92 9.78
CA ASP A 32 -1.47 11.59 9.45
C ASP A 32 -1.85 11.38 7.97
N PHE A 33 -0.91 11.61 7.04
CA PHE A 33 -1.16 11.49 5.61
C PHE A 33 -1.17 10.05 5.09
N TYR A 34 -0.36 9.16 5.66
CA TYR A 34 -0.10 7.83 5.09
C TYR A 34 -0.49 6.67 6.00
N GLY A 35 -0.58 6.90 7.31
CA GLY A 35 -1.05 5.91 8.27
C GLY A 35 -2.38 5.27 7.90
N PRO A 36 -3.42 6.04 7.50
CA PRO A 36 -4.71 5.49 7.05
C PRO A 36 -4.59 4.41 5.98
N VAL A 37 -3.67 4.60 5.03
CA VAL A 37 -3.45 3.67 3.92
C VAL A 37 -3.01 2.30 4.45
N PHE A 38 -2.11 2.27 5.44
CA PHE A 38 -1.60 1.00 5.99
C PHE A 38 -2.72 0.18 6.63
N PHE A 39 -3.57 0.80 7.45
CA PHE A 39 -4.69 0.10 8.09
C PHE A 39 -5.69 -0.39 7.06
N ARG A 40 -6.00 0.41 6.03
CA ARG A 40 -6.94 0.00 4.99
C ARG A 40 -6.40 -1.17 4.16
N LEU A 41 -5.12 -1.17 3.82
CA LEU A 41 -4.48 -2.28 3.10
C LEU A 41 -4.51 -3.58 3.92
N LEU A 42 -4.27 -3.53 5.23
CA LEU A 42 -4.34 -4.70 6.11
C LEU A 42 -5.77 -5.22 6.29
N GLU A 43 -6.75 -4.31 6.36
CA GLU A 43 -8.17 -4.67 6.40
C GLU A 43 -8.60 -5.42 5.14
N ILE A 44 -8.18 -4.94 3.96
CA ILE A 44 -8.54 -5.57 2.69
C ILE A 44 -7.76 -6.86 2.48
N HIS A 45 -6.43 -6.79 2.40
CA HIS A 45 -5.61 -7.92 1.98
C HIS A 45 -5.43 -8.98 3.06
N GLY A 46 -5.27 -8.55 4.32
CA GLY A 46 -5.07 -9.45 5.45
C GLY A 46 -6.38 -9.87 6.12
N ALA A 47 -7.51 -9.23 5.77
CA ALA A 47 -8.75 -9.37 6.52
C ALA A 47 -8.56 -9.02 8.02
N ILE A 48 -7.61 -8.13 8.35
CA ILE A 48 -7.20 -7.84 9.73
C ILE A 48 -7.96 -6.62 10.26
N ARG A 49 -8.56 -6.72 11.44
CA ARG A 49 -9.28 -5.58 12.03
C ARG A 49 -8.29 -4.49 12.43
N ARG A 50 -8.74 -3.23 12.40
CA ARG A 50 -7.91 -2.07 12.71
C ARG A 50 -7.16 -2.17 14.05
N GLN A 51 -7.77 -2.77 15.08
CA GLN A 51 -7.13 -2.97 16.38
C GLN A 51 -5.98 -3.99 16.33
N GLU A 52 -6.13 -5.05 15.53
CA GLU A 52 -5.15 -6.12 15.32
C GLU A 52 -4.05 -5.73 14.34
N ALA A 53 -4.30 -4.73 13.48
CA ALA A 53 -3.35 -4.20 12.51
C ALA A 53 -2.23 -3.36 13.16
N SER A 54 -2.49 -2.74 14.31
CA SER A 54 -1.56 -1.82 14.96
C SER A 54 -0.17 -2.41 15.25
N PRO A 55 -0.02 -3.63 15.81
CA PRO A 55 1.29 -4.28 15.97
C PRO A 55 2.07 -4.45 14.66
N ILE A 56 1.39 -4.74 13.56
CA ILE A 56 2.03 -4.93 12.24
C ILE A 56 2.55 -3.58 11.72
N VAL A 57 1.74 -2.53 11.83
CA VAL A 57 2.14 -1.17 11.47
C VAL A 57 3.32 -0.71 12.34
N LYS A 58 3.27 -0.97 13.65
CA LYS A 58 4.40 -0.69 14.57
C LYS A 58 5.68 -1.43 14.17
N LYS A 59 5.58 -2.72 13.81
CA LYS A 59 6.72 -3.51 13.30
C LYS A 59 7.32 -2.91 12.02
N MET A 60 6.46 -2.53 11.07
CA MET A 60 6.90 -1.84 9.84
C MET A 60 7.62 -0.52 10.13
N LEU A 61 7.08 0.30 11.03
CA LEU A 61 7.71 1.58 11.43
C LEU A 61 9.05 1.36 12.15
N ALA A 62 9.13 0.36 13.03
CA ALA A 62 10.38 0.00 13.70
C ALA A 62 11.47 -0.40 12.68
N GLU A 63 11.12 -1.19 11.67
CA GLU A 63 12.07 -1.55 10.61
C GLU A 63 12.43 -0.39 9.68
N LEU A 64 11.49 0.52 9.41
CA LEU A 64 11.75 1.72 8.61
C LEU A 64 12.73 2.67 9.31
N THR A 65 12.71 2.69 10.64
CA THR A 65 13.52 3.57 11.50
C THR A 65 14.80 2.91 12.01
N ALA A 66 14.96 1.61 11.80
CA ALA A 66 16.15 0.85 12.18
C ALA A 66 17.44 1.42 11.57
N ASN A 67 18.57 1.12 12.22
CA ASN A 67 19.92 1.55 11.79
C ASN A 67 20.04 3.07 11.55
N GLY A 68 19.33 3.89 12.34
CA GLY A 68 19.31 5.34 12.14
C GLY A 68 18.69 5.71 10.80
N PHE A 69 17.47 5.22 10.53
CA PHE A 69 16.67 5.54 9.36
C PHE A 69 17.35 5.22 8.01
N GLU A 70 18.24 4.22 7.97
CA GLU A 70 19.00 3.85 6.76
C GLU A 70 18.06 3.54 5.59
N ARG A 71 17.03 2.74 5.83
CA ARG A 71 16.03 2.38 4.81
C ARG A 71 15.24 3.59 4.31
N LEU A 72 14.95 4.56 5.17
CA LEU A 72 14.27 5.78 4.74
C LEU A 72 15.18 6.59 3.80
N ARG A 73 16.48 6.72 4.13
CA ARG A 73 17.46 7.43 3.30
C ARG A 73 17.63 6.85 1.89
N THR A 74 17.45 5.54 1.71
CA THR A 74 17.50 4.92 0.38
C THR A 74 16.33 5.33 -0.53
N THR A 75 15.26 5.90 0.02
CA THR A 75 14.08 6.36 -0.73
C THR A 75 14.17 7.82 -1.20
N SER A 76 15.31 8.48 -1.03
CA SER A 76 15.44 9.92 -1.22
C SER A 76 15.07 10.45 -2.61
N ARG A 77 15.18 9.60 -3.65
CA ARG A 77 14.85 9.93 -5.04
C ARG A 77 13.47 9.46 -5.49
N GLN A 78 12.71 8.79 -4.61
CA GLN A 78 11.39 8.28 -4.95
C GLN A 78 10.34 9.39 -4.97
N SER A 79 9.34 9.25 -5.83
CA SER A 79 8.08 9.97 -5.70
C SER A 79 7.27 9.47 -4.50
N GLU A 80 6.26 10.25 -4.09
CA GLU A 80 5.32 9.86 -3.02
C GLU A 80 4.67 8.50 -3.30
N ARG A 81 4.31 8.24 -4.57
CA ARG A 81 3.63 7.00 -4.97
C ARG A 81 4.57 5.80 -4.95
N GLU A 82 5.82 5.96 -5.39
CA GLU A 82 6.83 4.90 -5.29
C GLU A 82 7.10 4.53 -3.83
N PHE A 83 7.28 5.53 -2.97
CA PHE A 83 7.49 5.32 -1.54
C PHE A 83 6.33 4.54 -0.90
N LEU A 84 5.08 4.93 -1.21
CA LEU A 84 3.90 4.21 -0.72
C LEU A 84 3.77 2.81 -1.30
N GLY A 85 4.17 2.59 -2.56
CA GLY A 85 4.22 1.26 -3.18
C GLY A 85 5.19 0.33 -2.44
N ASP A 86 6.38 0.81 -2.10
CA ASP A 86 7.37 0.05 -1.35
C ASP A 86 6.90 -0.26 0.08
N LEU A 87 6.31 0.72 0.77
CA LEU A 87 5.73 0.51 2.10
C LEU A 87 4.57 -0.48 2.06
N ARG A 88 3.71 -0.42 1.04
CA ARG A 88 2.66 -1.42 0.82
C ARG A 88 3.24 -2.82 0.69
N ALA A 89 4.22 -3.02 -0.18
CA ALA A 89 4.84 -4.33 -0.39
C ALA A 89 5.40 -4.88 0.93
N ARG A 90 6.11 -4.04 1.70
CA ARG A 90 6.65 -4.41 3.00
C ARG A 90 5.58 -4.75 4.02
N LEU A 91 4.52 -3.95 4.11
CA LEU A 91 3.40 -4.15 5.01
C LEU A 91 2.71 -5.50 4.75
N LEU A 92 2.44 -5.79 3.48
CA LEU A 92 1.78 -7.04 3.09
C LEU A 92 2.67 -8.27 3.26
N GLU A 93 4.00 -8.12 3.28
CA GLU A 93 4.93 -9.22 3.63
C GLU A 93 4.90 -9.59 5.12
N MET A 94 4.54 -8.65 5.99
CA MET A 94 4.44 -8.88 7.43
C MET A 94 3.08 -9.43 7.87
N ALA A 95 2.04 -9.21 7.07
CA ALA A 95 0.67 -9.56 7.40
C ALA A 95 0.34 -11.07 7.52
N PRO A 96 1.03 -12.03 6.84
CA PRO A 96 0.66 -13.45 6.92
C PRO A 96 0.65 -14.02 8.33
N GLU A 97 1.57 -13.59 9.19
CA GLU A 97 1.70 -14.07 10.59
C GLU A 97 0.44 -13.80 11.43
N ALA A 98 -0.35 -12.79 11.06
CA ALA A 98 -1.57 -12.37 11.75
C ALA A 98 -2.85 -12.63 10.94
N SER A 99 -2.74 -13.20 9.74
CA SER A 99 -3.86 -13.41 8.81
C SER A 99 -4.58 -14.73 9.12
N THR A 100 -5.23 -14.79 10.29
CA THR A 100 -6.09 -15.92 10.70
C THR A 100 -7.48 -15.40 11.03
N SER A 101 -8.23 -14.95 10.01
CA SER A 101 -9.63 -14.58 10.20
C SER A 101 -10.50 -15.85 10.22
N GLU A 102 -11.39 -15.98 11.21
CA GLU A 102 -12.35 -17.10 11.30
C GLU A 102 -13.25 -17.24 10.06
N ASN A 103 -13.49 -16.12 9.36
CA ASN A 103 -14.26 -16.07 8.12
C ASN A 103 -13.43 -16.27 6.84
N SER A 104 -12.16 -16.67 6.97
CA SER A 104 -11.31 -16.94 5.81
C SER A 104 -11.80 -18.20 5.12
N GLN A 105 -11.99 -18.13 3.81
CA GLN A 105 -12.31 -19.31 3.03
C GLN A 105 -11.04 -20.09 2.75
N VAL A 106 -11.18 -21.41 2.56
CA VAL A 106 -10.09 -22.25 2.07
C VAL A 106 -10.11 -22.16 0.54
N PRO A 107 -9.02 -21.70 -0.10
CA PRO A 107 -8.98 -21.67 -1.57
C PRO A 107 -8.93 -23.10 -2.13
N ALA A 108 -9.33 -23.27 -3.39
CA ALA A 108 -9.07 -24.52 -4.10
C ALA A 108 -7.57 -24.84 -4.09
N SER A 109 -7.22 -26.12 -4.08
CA SER A 109 -5.81 -26.55 -4.02
C SER A 109 -4.99 -25.93 -5.15
N GLY A 110 -3.89 -25.26 -4.79
CA GLY A 110 -3.00 -24.57 -5.71
C GLY A 110 -3.62 -23.38 -6.45
N ALA A 111 -4.81 -22.89 -6.08
CA ALA A 111 -5.48 -21.78 -6.78
C ALA A 111 -4.53 -20.57 -6.94
N PHE A 112 -3.81 -20.24 -5.87
CA PHE A 112 -2.89 -19.11 -5.82
C PHE A 112 -1.45 -19.42 -6.24
N GLU A 113 -1.21 -20.54 -6.94
CA GLU A 113 0.06 -20.77 -7.65
C GLU A 113 0.21 -19.76 -8.79
N PRO A 114 1.40 -19.16 -8.99
CA PRO A 114 1.60 -18.15 -10.03
C PRO A 114 1.16 -18.60 -11.42
N GLU A 115 1.39 -19.86 -11.77
CA GLU A 115 1.03 -20.45 -13.06
C GLU A 115 -0.49 -20.46 -13.27
N LYS A 116 -1.27 -20.76 -12.22
CA LYS A 116 -2.74 -20.74 -12.30
C LYS A 116 -3.28 -19.33 -12.41
N VAL A 117 -2.75 -18.40 -11.63
CA VAL A 117 -3.15 -16.99 -11.72
C VAL A 117 -2.76 -16.39 -13.08
N ALA A 118 -1.56 -16.72 -13.59
CA ALA A 118 -1.16 -16.32 -14.94
C ALA A 118 -2.12 -16.86 -16.01
N LYS A 119 -2.50 -18.13 -15.92
CA LYS A 119 -3.47 -18.76 -16.84
C LYS A 119 -4.86 -18.13 -16.75
N LEU A 120 -5.33 -17.80 -15.54
CA LEU A 120 -6.59 -17.09 -15.35
C LEU A 120 -6.61 -15.75 -16.11
N LEU A 121 -5.49 -15.03 -16.04
CA LEU A 121 -5.32 -13.72 -16.65
C LEU A 121 -4.97 -13.80 -18.15
N ASP A 122 -4.54 -14.95 -18.66
CA ASP A 122 -4.07 -15.07 -20.04
C ASP A 122 -5.14 -14.65 -21.09
N GLY A 123 -4.69 -13.95 -22.13
CA GLY A 123 -5.57 -13.39 -23.17
C GLY A 123 -6.53 -12.28 -22.72
N VAL A 124 -6.47 -11.82 -21.46
CA VAL A 124 -7.28 -10.71 -20.97
C VAL A 124 -6.57 -9.37 -21.21
N PRO A 125 -7.27 -8.31 -21.68
CA PRO A 125 -6.69 -6.96 -21.79
C PRO A 125 -6.18 -6.44 -20.43
N LEU A 126 -5.08 -5.67 -20.42
CA LEU A 126 -4.42 -5.22 -19.18
C LEU A 126 -5.39 -4.57 -18.18
N LEU A 127 -6.28 -3.69 -18.65
CA LEU A 127 -7.28 -3.04 -17.79
C LEU A 127 -8.17 -4.06 -17.07
N HIS A 128 -8.60 -5.10 -17.78
CA HIS A 128 -9.46 -6.15 -17.21
C HIS A 128 -8.65 -7.11 -16.33
N LYS A 129 -7.36 -7.34 -16.62
CA LYS A 129 -6.44 -8.07 -15.74
C LYS A 129 -6.30 -7.36 -14.40
N GLU A 130 -6.11 -6.04 -14.44
CA GLU A 130 -6.02 -5.21 -13.23
C GLU A 130 -7.31 -5.28 -12.40
N MET A 131 -8.49 -5.16 -13.05
CA MET A 131 -9.77 -5.35 -12.36
C MET A 131 -9.93 -6.76 -11.76
N LEU A 132 -9.54 -7.81 -12.49
CA LEU A 132 -9.54 -9.18 -11.98
C LEU A 132 -8.62 -9.35 -10.79
N PHE A 133 -7.42 -8.76 -10.84
CA PHE A 133 -6.44 -8.79 -9.76
C PHE A 133 -6.99 -8.17 -8.48
N PHE A 134 -7.67 -7.02 -8.60
CA PHE A 134 -8.37 -6.40 -7.48
C PHE A 134 -9.59 -7.20 -7.01
N LYS A 135 -10.36 -7.85 -7.91
CA LYS A 135 -11.42 -8.77 -7.48
C LYS A 135 -10.84 -9.91 -6.63
N LEU A 136 -9.71 -10.51 -7.02
CA LEU A 136 -9.03 -11.54 -6.24
C LEU A 136 -8.55 -11.02 -4.87
N ALA A 137 -8.13 -9.76 -4.80
CA ALA A 137 -7.82 -9.08 -3.53
C ALA A 137 -9.05 -8.79 -2.65
N GLY A 138 -10.27 -9.03 -3.16
CA GLY A 138 -11.52 -8.84 -2.42
C GLY A 138 -12.15 -7.46 -2.57
N TYR A 139 -11.81 -6.70 -3.61
CA TYR A 139 -12.47 -5.42 -3.86
C TYR A 139 -13.93 -5.62 -4.33
N THR A 140 -14.81 -4.78 -3.79
CA THR A 140 -16.19 -4.64 -4.26
C THR A 140 -16.26 -3.90 -5.59
N GLU A 141 -17.35 -4.08 -6.35
CA GLU A 141 -17.54 -3.36 -7.61
C GLU A 141 -17.56 -1.83 -7.42
N ASN A 142 -18.19 -1.35 -6.35
CA ASN A 142 -18.24 0.08 -6.05
C ASN A 142 -16.85 0.66 -5.77
N THR A 143 -15.98 -0.06 -5.04
CA THR A 143 -14.60 0.42 -4.82
C THR A 143 -13.77 0.32 -6.09
N LEU A 144 -13.93 -0.76 -6.87
CA LEU A 144 -13.29 -0.88 -8.19
C LEU A 144 -13.64 0.28 -9.11
N GLU A 145 -14.91 0.68 -9.18
CA GLU A 145 -15.35 1.78 -10.02
C GLU A 145 -14.64 3.09 -9.65
N ARG A 146 -14.50 3.37 -8.35
CA ARG A 146 -13.82 4.58 -7.85
C ARG A 146 -12.30 4.53 -8.08
N LEU A 147 -11.70 3.36 -7.87
CA LEU A 147 -10.26 3.14 -8.02
C LEU A 147 -9.84 3.19 -9.48
N MET A 148 -10.61 2.54 -10.36
CA MET A 148 -10.33 2.43 -11.79
C MET A 148 -10.87 3.62 -12.60
N ARG A 149 -11.86 4.35 -12.07
CA ARG A 149 -12.61 5.42 -12.76
C ARG A 149 -13.32 4.95 -14.01
N ILE A 150 -13.74 3.69 -14.01
CA ILE A 150 -14.50 3.05 -15.08
C ILE A 150 -15.37 1.95 -14.47
N SER A 151 -16.57 1.76 -15.01
CA SER A 151 -17.50 0.74 -14.52
C SER A 151 -16.89 -0.66 -14.63
N PRO A 152 -16.92 -1.50 -13.57
CA PRO A 152 -16.44 -2.88 -13.61
C PRO A 152 -17.14 -3.75 -14.67
N ARG A 153 -18.33 -3.35 -15.12
CA ARG A 153 -19.11 -4.06 -16.16
C ARG A 153 -18.35 -4.26 -17.47
N VAL A 154 -17.37 -3.40 -17.78
CA VAL A 154 -16.53 -3.57 -18.98
C VAL A 154 -15.70 -4.87 -18.94
N ALA A 155 -15.43 -5.38 -17.73
CA ALA A 155 -14.67 -6.59 -17.47
C ALA A 155 -15.55 -7.79 -17.08
N GLU A 156 -16.87 -7.77 -17.29
CA GLU A 156 -17.76 -8.85 -16.84
C GLU A 156 -17.35 -10.23 -17.39
N LYS A 157 -17.02 -10.30 -18.68
CA LYS A 157 -16.49 -11.53 -19.31
C LYS A 157 -15.19 -12.02 -18.66
N ALA A 158 -14.38 -11.11 -18.13
CA ALA A 158 -13.18 -11.47 -17.40
C ALA A 158 -13.57 -12.05 -16.03
N PHE A 159 -14.54 -11.43 -15.33
CA PHE A 159 -15.06 -11.92 -14.04
C PHE A 159 -15.76 -13.27 -14.12
N GLU A 160 -16.35 -13.65 -15.26
CA GLU A 160 -16.90 -15.00 -15.49
C GLU A 160 -15.86 -16.10 -15.25
N ARG A 161 -14.58 -15.80 -15.50
CA ARG A 161 -13.48 -16.75 -15.25
C ARG A 161 -13.27 -17.08 -13.77
N LEU A 162 -13.77 -16.24 -12.85
CA LEU A 162 -13.67 -16.47 -11.41
C LEU A 162 -14.65 -17.53 -10.91
N ALA A 163 -15.69 -17.88 -11.69
CA ALA A 163 -16.82 -18.67 -11.20
C ALA A 163 -16.45 -20.08 -10.71
N ALA A 164 -15.39 -20.68 -11.27
CA ALA A 164 -14.99 -22.05 -10.91
C ALA A 164 -14.16 -22.09 -9.61
N GLU A 165 -13.05 -21.35 -9.55
CA GLU A 165 -12.05 -21.48 -8.48
C GLU A 165 -12.07 -20.30 -7.49
N TYR A 166 -12.75 -19.19 -7.83
CA TYR A 166 -12.68 -17.92 -7.11
C TYR A 166 -14.05 -17.29 -6.85
N GLN A 167 -15.11 -18.10 -6.73
CA GLN A 167 -16.48 -17.60 -6.61
C GLN A 167 -16.67 -16.62 -5.44
N ALA A 168 -15.93 -16.82 -4.33
CA ALA A 168 -15.96 -15.93 -3.17
C ALA A 168 -15.60 -14.47 -3.50
N ALA A 169 -14.69 -14.26 -4.46
CA ALA A 169 -14.30 -12.93 -4.92
C ALA A 169 -15.45 -12.23 -5.67
N ARG A 170 -16.35 -12.98 -6.32
CA ARG A 170 -17.52 -12.42 -7.00
C ARG A 170 -18.60 -11.98 -6.00
N SER A 171 -18.80 -12.73 -4.93
CA SER A 171 -19.84 -12.48 -3.92
C SER A 171 -19.42 -11.53 -2.80
N THR A 172 -18.27 -10.86 -2.92
CA THR A 172 -17.77 -9.95 -1.89
C THR A 172 -18.63 -8.70 -1.77
N GLU A 173 -19.27 -8.50 -0.61
CA GLU A 173 -20.10 -7.32 -0.30
C GLU A 173 -19.32 -6.18 0.37
N GLN A 174 -18.15 -6.47 0.94
CA GLN A 174 -17.28 -5.51 1.64
C GLN A 174 -15.84 -5.73 1.21
N ASP A 175 -15.06 -4.65 1.03
CA ASP A 175 -13.67 -4.77 0.58
C ASP A 175 -12.85 -5.59 1.58
N ARG A 176 -12.64 -6.88 1.27
CA ARG A 176 -11.98 -7.84 2.14
C ARG A 176 -11.64 -9.10 1.35
N CYS A 177 -10.38 -9.49 1.37
CA CYS A 177 -9.90 -10.68 0.70
C CYS A 177 -10.51 -11.92 1.36
N PRO A 178 -11.16 -12.82 0.60
CA PRO A 178 -11.71 -14.06 1.15
C PRO A 178 -10.63 -15.10 1.47
N TRP A 179 -9.41 -14.95 0.92
CA TRP A 179 -8.27 -15.87 1.11
C TRP A 179 -7.00 -15.14 1.54
N PRO A 180 -7.00 -14.39 2.65
CA PRO A 180 -5.93 -13.45 2.99
C PRO A 180 -4.54 -14.11 3.03
N ALA A 181 -4.39 -15.26 3.69
CA ALA A 181 -3.11 -15.96 3.77
C ALA A 181 -2.59 -16.41 2.39
N ALA A 182 -3.44 -17.02 1.56
CA ALA A 182 -3.06 -17.50 0.24
C ALA A 182 -2.78 -16.34 -0.74
N TRP A 183 -3.57 -15.27 -0.67
CA TRP A 183 -3.38 -14.06 -1.45
C TRP A 183 -2.07 -13.36 -1.11
N LEU A 184 -1.79 -13.15 0.18
CA LEU A 184 -0.53 -12.54 0.63
C LEU A 184 0.69 -13.38 0.24
N ALA A 185 0.59 -14.71 0.33
CA ALA A 185 1.63 -15.62 -0.14
C ALA A 185 1.85 -15.51 -1.65
N PHE A 186 0.77 -15.45 -2.44
CA PHE A 186 0.85 -15.20 -3.88
C PHE A 186 1.50 -13.85 -4.19
N LEU A 187 1.10 -12.77 -3.52
CA LEU A 187 1.69 -11.44 -3.72
C LEU A 187 3.20 -11.44 -3.44
N LYS A 188 3.62 -12.13 -2.37
CA LYS A 188 5.05 -12.30 -2.06
C LYS A 188 5.79 -13.06 -3.18
N HIS A 189 5.19 -14.13 -3.69
CA HIS A 189 5.76 -14.90 -4.80
C HIS A 189 5.82 -14.05 -6.08
N ALA A 190 4.73 -13.37 -6.45
CA ALA A 190 4.71 -12.48 -7.61
C ALA A 190 5.83 -11.42 -7.54
N ARG A 191 6.07 -10.84 -6.36
CA ARG A 191 7.19 -9.91 -6.15
C ARG A 191 8.56 -10.57 -6.34
N SER A 192 8.75 -11.83 -5.94
CA SER A 192 10.02 -12.54 -6.12
C SER A 192 10.31 -12.97 -7.57
N LEU A 193 9.32 -12.92 -8.47
CA LEU A 193 9.50 -13.20 -9.91
C LEU A 193 10.18 -12.06 -10.69
N LYS A 194 10.76 -11.07 -9.98
CA LYS A 194 11.46 -9.93 -10.58
C LYS A 194 12.64 -10.41 -11.44
N THR A 195 12.77 -9.83 -12.63
CA THR A 195 13.93 -10.00 -13.51
C THR A 195 14.54 -8.66 -13.87
N GLU A 196 15.68 -8.66 -14.55
CA GLU A 196 16.34 -7.45 -15.08
C GLU A 196 15.53 -6.75 -16.17
N HIS A 197 14.55 -7.44 -16.77
CA HIS A 197 13.66 -6.87 -17.80
C HIS A 197 12.37 -6.29 -17.21
N CYS A 198 12.16 -6.37 -15.90
CA CYS A 198 10.98 -5.80 -15.26
C CYS A 198 10.98 -4.27 -15.30
N ILE A 199 9.78 -3.71 -15.47
CA ILE A 199 9.58 -2.27 -15.59
C ILE A 199 9.86 -1.58 -14.24
N PRO A 200 10.70 -0.54 -14.20
CA PRO A 200 10.92 0.25 -13.00
C PRO A 200 9.64 0.95 -12.50
N ALA A 201 9.47 1.05 -11.19
CA ALA A 201 8.29 1.66 -10.57
C ALA A 201 8.05 3.11 -11.05
N HIS A 202 9.10 3.92 -11.20
CA HIS A 202 8.97 5.30 -11.69
C HIS A 202 8.35 5.39 -13.10
N GLU A 203 8.60 4.43 -13.99
CA GLU A 203 7.98 4.40 -15.32
C GLU A 203 6.48 4.10 -15.23
N ILE A 204 6.10 3.16 -14.37
CA ILE A 204 4.69 2.84 -14.09
C ILE A 204 3.96 4.07 -13.52
N VAL A 205 4.58 4.79 -12.57
CA VAL A 205 3.99 6.00 -11.98
C VAL A 205 3.76 7.06 -13.05
N ARG A 206 4.74 7.32 -13.93
CA ARG A 206 4.59 8.27 -15.03
C ARG A 206 3.42 7.89 -15.96
N ILE A 207 3.22 6.61 -16.24
CA ILE A 207 2.07 6.15 -17.05
C ILE A 207 0.75 6.39 -16.33
N HIS A 208 0.66 6.03 -15.05
CA HIS A 208 -0.55 6.27 -14.26
C HIS A 208 -0.91 7.75 -14.15
N ASP A 209 0.09 8.62 -14.11
CA ASP A 209 -0.07 10.08 -14.04
C ASP A 209 -0.27 10.73 -15.42
N GLY A 210 -0.29 9.94 -16.50
CA GLY A 210 -0.51 10.45 -17.86
C GLY A 210 0.66 11.30 -18.39
N GLN A 211 1.87 11.08 -17.87
CA GLN A 211 3.08 11.86 -18.19
C GLN A 211 3.93 11.24 -19.31
N VAL A 212 3.36 10.31 -20.08
CA VAL A 212 4.03 9.65 -21.21
C VAL A 212 3.13 9.65 -22.42
N SER A 213 3.76 9.61 -23.59
CA SER A 213 3.06 9.42 -24.86
C SER A 213 2.54 7.99 -25.03
N TRP A 214 1.63 7.79 -25.99
CA TRP A 214 1.16 6.45 -26.35
C TRP A 214 2.30 5.50 -26.74
N TYR A 215 3.27 5.97 -27.53
CA TYR A 215 4.40 5.16 -28.02
C TYR A 215 5.30 4.63 -26.90
N GLU A 216 5.48 5.39 -25.82
CA GLU A 216 6.25 4.98 -24.66
C GLU A 216 5.46 4.03 -23.75
N LYS A 217 4.13 4.18 -23.74
CA LYS A 217 3.21 3.42 -22.89
C LYS A 217 3.00 1.98 -23.38
N GLU A 218 2.81 1.78 -24.69
CA GLU A 218 2.42 0.48 -25.25
C GLU A 218 3.42 -0.67 -24.93
N PRO A 219 4.75 -0.49 -25.05
CA PRO A 219 5.71 -1.55 -24.68
C PRO A 219 5.64 -1.92 -23.20
N VAL A 220 5.43 -0.93 -22.33
CA VAL A 220 5.29 -1.15 -20.88
C VAL A 220 4.02 -1.93 -20.58
N GLU A 221 2.87 -1.52 -21.14
CA GLU A 221 1.61 -2.24 -20.92
C GLU A 221 1.66 -3.68 -21.46
N LYS A 222 2.33 -3.90 -22.59
CA LYS A 222 2.57 -5.24 -23.13
C LYS A 222 3.39 -6.10 -22.17
N HIS A 223 4.45 -5.54 -21.57
CA HIS A 223 5.24 -6.25 -20.57
C HIS A 223 4.42 -6.56 -19.31
N VAL A 224 3.74 -5.55 -18.74
CA VAL A 224 2.92 -5.71 -17.53
C VAL A 224 1.84 -6.78 -17.73
N SER A 225 1.24 -6.83 -18.92
CA SER A 225 0.26 -7.86 -19.28
C SER A 225 0.82 -9.29 -19.18
N GLY A 226 2.12 -9.50 -19.44
CA GLY A 226 2.76 -10.82 -19.40
C GLY A 226 3.54 -11.15 -18.12
N CYS A 227 3.70 -10.19 -17.20
CA CYS A 227 4.59 -10.32 -16.06
C CYS A 227 3.85 -10.11 -14.74
N LEU A 228 3.71 -11.16 -13.92
CA LEU A 228 3.02 -11.08 -12.63
C LEU A 228 3.68 -10.12 -11.65
N HIS A 229 5.02 -10.02 -11.65
CA HIS A 229 5.75 -9.04 -10.85
C HIS A 229 5.32 -7.60 -11.21
N CYS A 230 5.34 -7.27 -12.49
CA CYS A 230 4.98 -5.93 -12.97
C CYS A 230 3.48 -5.66 -12.84
N LEU A 231 2.61 -6.67 -12.96
CA LEU A 231 1.18 -6.52 -12.71
C LEU A 231 0.89 -6.22 -11.24
N GLU A 232 1.59 -6.89 -10.30
CA GLU A 232 1.47 -6.63 -8.88
C GLU A 232 1.93 -5.21 -8.53
N ALA A 233 3.06 -4.76 -9.09
CA ALA A 233 3.54 -3.40 -8.92
C ALA A 233 2.59 -2.36 -9.55
N TRP A 234 2.06 -2.65 -10.74
CA TRP A 234 1.08 -1.81 -11.42
C TRP A 234 -0.19 -1.64 -10.59
N ALA A 235 -0.82 -2.74 -10.17
CA ALA A 235 -2.01 -2.67 -9.33
C ALA A 235 -1.71 -1.98 -7.98
N GLY A 236 -0.57 -2.32 -7.34
CA GLY A 236 -0.18 -1.76 -6.05
C GLY A 236 0.04 -0.24 -6.08
N LEU A 237 0.67 0.30 -7.14
CA LEU A 237 0.88 1.73 -7.31
C LEU A 237 -0.45 2.48 -7.53
N ARG A 238 -1.38 1.90 -8.28
CA ARG A 238 -2.73 2.47 -8.44
C ARG A 238 -3.49 2.48 -7.11
N GLU A 239 -3.43 1.37 -6.40
CA GLU A 239 -4.11 1.14 -5.13
C GLU A 239 -3.69 2.15 -4.06
N VAL A 240 -2.38 2.32 -3.83
CA VAL A 240 -1.90 3.33 -2.87
C VAL A 240 -2.25 4.75 -3.32
N GLY A 241 -2.22 4.99 -4.63
CA GLY A 241 -2.64 6.26 -5.22
C GLY A 241 -4.10 6.60 -4.92
N TYR A 242 -5.00 5.61 -4.91
CA TYR A 242 -6.40 5.78 -4.52
C TYR A 242 -6.56 5.95 -3.01
N TRP A 243 -6.05 5.00 -2.21
CA TRP A 243 -6.29 4.98 -0.77
C TRP A 243 -5.66 6.14 -0.02
N ARG A 244 -4.56 6.71 -0.51
CA ARG A 244 -3.99 7.95 0.02
C ARG A 244 -5.00 9.09 0.13
N ARG A 245 -6.03 9.13 -0.73
CA ARG A 245 -7.09 10.15 -0.71
C ARG A 245 -8.40 9.68 -0.08
N ALA A 246 -8.63 8.37 -0.02
CA ALA A 246 -9.93 7.79 0.30
C ALA A 246 -9.98 7.11 1.68
N ALA A 247 -8.84 6.79 2.28
CA ALA A 247 -8.80 6.13 3.58
C ALA A 247 -9.12 7.11 4.73
N ASP A 248 -9.88 6.64 5.71
CA ASP A 248 -10.29 7.45 6.85
C ASP A 248 -9.09 7.84 7.73
N PRO A 249 -8.98 9.13 8.13
CA PRO A 249 -7.85 9.60 8.91
C PRO A 249 -7.70 8.85 10.24
N LEU A 250 -6.47 8.82 10.75
CA LEU A 250 -6.22 8.31 12.09
C LEU A 250 -6.64 9.35 13.13
N SER A 251 -7.19 8.88 14.25
CA SER A 251 -7.34 9.75 15.42
C SER A 251 -5.98 10.15 15.97
N SER A 252 -5.89 11.31 16.64
CA SER A 252 -4.63 11.74 17.27
C SER A 252 -4.10 10.68 18.25
N ALA A 253 -4.98 10.01 18.99
CA ALA A 253 -4.59 8.93 19.91
C ALA A 253 -3.96 7.72 19.20
N GLU A 254 -4.42 7.37 17.99
CA GLU A 254 -3.77 6.32 17.19
C GLU A 254 -2.38 6.76 16.72
N ILE A 255 -2.25 8.00 16.27
CA ILE A 255 -0.95 8.54 15.83
C ILE A 255 0.04 8.57 16.99
N GLU A 256 -0.37 9.03 18.18
CA GLU A 256 0.51 9.03 19.37
C GLU A 256 1.01 7.62 19.70
N ARG A 257 0.12 6.62 19.67
CA ARG A 257 0.52 5.22 19.92
C ARG A 257 1.52 4.70 18.91
N LEU A 258 1.44 5.12 17.65
CA LEU A 258 2.40 4.72 16.61
C LEU A 258 3.74 5.47 16.76
N LEU A 259 3.72 6.72 17.23
CA LEU A 259 4.94 7.49 17.50
C LEU A 259 5.80 6.89 18.61
N GLU A 260 5.22 6.12 19.55
CA GLU A 260 5.95 5.46 20.64
C GLU A 260 7.08 4.53 20.16
N VAL A 261 6.97 3.94 18.96
CA VAL A 261 7.98 3.02 18.42
C VAL A 261 9.00 3.69 17.50
N ILE A 262 8.83 4.99 17.23
CA ILE A 262 9.72 5.76 16.36
C ILE A 262 10.72 6.50 17.26
N PRO A 263 12.04 6.38 16.98
CA PRO A 263 13.06 7.11 17.73
C PRO A 263 13.08 8.59 17.33
N VAL A 264 12.05 9.34 17.74
CA VAL A 264 11.93 10.77 17.48
C VAL A 264 12.74 11.59 18.47
N GLU A 265 13.27 12.72 18.01
CA GLU A 265 13.84 13.73 18.90
C GLU A 265 12.77 14.19 19.88
N LYS A 266 13.00 13.96 21.17
CA LYS A 266 12.10 14.47 22.20
C LYS A 266 12.13 16.00 22.15
N PRO A 267 10.98 16.67 22.14
CA PRO A 267 10.97 18.13 22.19
C PRO A 267 11.75 18.55 23.43
N ALA A 268 12.74 19.44 23.25
CA ALA A 268 13.52 19.98 24.35
C ALA A 268 12.56 20.44 25.44
N ALA A 269 12.69 19.87 26.65
CA ALA A 269 11.81 20.19 27.76
C ALA A 269 11.76 21.73 27.88
N LYS A 270 10.57 22.32 27.75
CA LYS A 270 10.40 23.75 27.95
C LYS A 270 10.91 24.05 29.36
N LYS A 271 12.11 24.64 29.49
CA LYS A 271 12.65 25.09 30.78
C LYS A 271 11.54 25.83 31.49
N SER A 272 11.12 25.34 32.66
CA SER A 272 10.07 26.00 33.43
C SER A 272 10.51 27.42 33.75
N PHE A 273 9.56 28.33 33.96
CA PHE A 273 9.87 29.73 34.27
C PHE A 273 10.90 29.86 35.43
N PHE A 274 10.83 28.96 36.41
CA PHE A 274 11.78 28.87 37.52
C PHE A 274 13.20 28.42 37.12
N GLN A 275 13.35 27.63 36.05
CA GLN A 275 14.67 27.26 35.50
C GLN A 275 15.29 28.36 34.63
N ARG A 276 14.49 29.33 34.16
CA ARG A 276 14.99 30.50 33.42
C ARG A 276 15.43 31.65 34.33
N LEU A 277 14.91 31.70 35.55
CA LEU A 277 15.28 32.71 36.55
C LEU A 277 16.54 32.37 37.36
N ARG A 278 17.10 31.18 37.17
CA ARG A 278 18.32 30.69 37.86
C ARG A 278 19.56 30.62 36.95
N SER A 279 19.47 31.09 35.70
CA SER A 279 20.57 31.21 34.74
C SER A 279 20.81 32.67 34.43
#